data_AF-A0A1B8HN84-F1
#
_entry.id   AF-A0A1B8HN84-F1
#
_cell.length_a   1.000
_cell.length_b   1.000
_cell.length_c   1.000
_cell.angle_alpha   90.00
_cell.angle_beta   90.00
_cell.angle_gamma   90.00
#
_symmetry.space_group_name_H-M   'P 1'
#
loop_
_entity.id
_entity.type
_entity.pdbx_description
1 polymer ?
#
loop_
_entity_poly.entity_id
_entity_poly.type
_entity_poly.pdbx_seq_one_letter_code
_entity_poly.pdbx_strand_id
1 'polypeptide(L)'
;MNQDDKTQDPSVQMIAGNSNITLDLVVIIDTSGSMSDESADLSREIDAAIEKASALCPSQLRATFLGIQGTWPDTKFDQSVSNYLIGKGVHEGNLQARKPFTEADGRDHAGNKEDLCRAVIDTCKYYDWRPAARRTIFVLGDEGMEGGGGTLTNAAIMKNSEAITVAQSHGVKVYTYQGTPDDRPENHDRFPSIAERDKVTKEYQRLAEQTGGRPYIYTTGIANFLLVLQEILCDSLIPPVIPDHHHAHGECRDVCGQLSPIICTVNKLADIINKAIDACCGTDPHSSEIPAARCSCSDKT
;
A
#
# COMPACT_ATOMS: atom_id res chain seq x y z
N MET A 1 -2.78 10.39 -46.36
CA MET A 1 -3.41 9.26 -45.66
C MET A 1 -3.02 9.45 -44.21
N ASN A 2 -3.91 10.07 -43.43
CA ASN A 2 -3.66 10.47 -42.05
C ASN A 2 -3.70 9.23 -41.15
N GLN A 3 -2.72 9.07 -40.29
CA GLN A 3 -2.84 8.33 -39.04
C GLN A 3 -2.40 9.26 -37.94
N ASP A 4 -3.40 9.76 -37.20
CA ASP A 4 -3.21 10.49 -35.97
C ASP A 4 -2.69 9.50 -34.91
N ASP A 5 -1.43 9.71 -34.53
CA ASP A 5 -0.79 9.11 -33.38
C ASP A 5 -1.40 9.73 -32.12
N LYS A 6 -2.41 9.05 -31.54
CA LYS A 6 -2.89 9.36 -30.20
C LYS A 6 -1.99 8.66 -29.19
N THR A 7 -0.94 9.35 -28.77
CA THR A 7 -0.35 9.14 -27.44
C THR A 7 -1.42 9.42 -26.41
N GLN A 8 -2.09 8.37 -25.94
CA GLN A 8 -3.00 8.43 -24.82
C GLN A 8 -2.13 8.52 -23.56
N ASP A 9 -2.14 9.68 -22.89
CA ASP A 9 -1.57 9.87 -21.56
C ASP A 9 -2.19 8.76 -20.66
N PRO A 10 -1.41 8.11 -19.76
CA PRO A 10 -1.93 7.07 -18.88
C PRO A 10 -3.13 7.58 -18.09
N SER A 11 -3.84 6.71 -17.37
CA SER A 11 -4.95 7.13 -16.51
C SER A 11 -4.46 7.99 -15.33
N VAL A 12 -4.06 9.23 -15.63
CA VAL A 12 -3.59 10.25 -14.70
C VAL A 12 -4.83 11.00 -14.25
N GLN A 13 -5.16 10.85 -12.99
CA GLN A 13 -6.30 11.54 -12.40
C GLN A 13 -5.80 12.78 -11.67
N MET A 14 -6.20 13.94 -12.17
CA MET A 14 -5.89 15.24 -11.58
C MET A 14 -7.13 15.77 -10.85
N ILE A 15 -7.05 15.96 -9.54
CA ILE A 15 -8.14 16.53 -8.75
C ILE A 15 -7.63 17.75 -7.97
N ALA A 16 -8.21 18.91 -8.25
CA ALA A 16 -7.88 20.16 -7.58
C ALA A 16 -8.67 20.27 -6.27
N GLY A 17 -8.07 19.86 -5.15
CA GLY A 17 -8.54 20.26 -3.83
C GLY A 17 -8.16 21.71 -3.52
N ASN A 18 -8.95 22.40 -2.70
CA ASN A 18 -8.74 23.81 -2.28
C ASN A 18 -7.55 24.00 -1.31
N SER A 19 -6.49 23.20 -1.40
CA SER A 19 -5.30 23.32 -0.56
C SER A 19 -4.03 23.63 -1.35
N ASN A 20 -3.05 24.20 -0.65
CA ASN A 20 -1.74 24.53 -1.21
C ASN A 20 -0.78 23.32 -1.24
N ILE A 21 -1.22 22.13 -0.81
CA ILE A 21 -0.38 20.92 -0.80
C ILE A 21 -0.56 20.19 -2.12
N THR A 22 0.54 20.06 -2.86
CA THR A 22 0.63 19.21 -4.05
C THR A 22 0.96 17.78 -3.61
N LEU A 23 0.17 16.79 -4.07
CA LEU A 23 0.37 15.38 -3.73
C LEU A 23 0.42 14.54 -5.01
N ASP A 24 1.52 13.81 -5.21
CA ASP A 24 1.66 12.79 -6.24
C ASP A 24 1.57 11.40 -5.59
N LEU A 25 0.60 10.61 -6.02
CA LEU A 25 0.42 9.21 -5.65
C LEU A 25 0.69 8.34 -6.88
N VAL A 26 1.63 7.41 -6.76
CA VAL A 26 1.83 6.35 -7.76
C VAL A 26 1.41 5.03 -7.14
N VAL A 27 0.38 4.41 -7.72
CA VAL A 27 -0.09 3.09 -7.31
C VAL A 27 0.52 2.05 -8.22
N ILE A 28 1.25 1.10 -7.66
CA ILE A 28 1.98 0.06 -8.39
C ILE A 28 1.44 -1.29 -7.97
N ILE A 29 1.01 -2.12 -8.92
CA ILE A 29 0.47 -3.45 -8.64
C ILE A 29 1.30 -4.53 -9.34
N ASP A 30 1.54 -5.62 -8.63
CA ASP A 30 1.91 -6.88 -9.23
C ASP A 30 0.87 -7.32 -10.28
N THR A 31 1.38 -7.87 -11.38
CA THR A 31 0.59 -8.25 -12.55
C THR A 31 0.55 -9.77 -12.74
N SER A 32 0.85 -10.52 -11.69
CA SER A 32 0.61 -11.95 -11.53
C SER A 32 -0.89 -12.26 -11.53
N GLY A 33 -1.27 -13.49 -11.90
CA GLY A 33 -2.68 -13.87 -12.03
C GLY A 33 -3.48 -13.78 -10.73
N SER A 34 -2.82 -13.93 -9.57
CA SER A 34 -3.45 -13.88 -8.25
C SER A 34 -3.94 -12.48 -7.87
N MET A 35 -3.30 -11.43 -8.37
CA MET A 35 -3.65 -10.03 -8.08
C MET A 35 -4.82 -9.48 -8.93
N SER A 36 -5.50 -10.33 -9.69
CA SER A 36 -6.52 -9.91 -10.65
C SER A 36 -7.74 -9.27 -9.98
N ASP A 37 -8.20 -9.82 -8.85
CA ASP A 37 -9.37 -9.31 -8.14
C ASP A 37 -9.05 -7.98 -7.44
N GLU A 38 -7.88 -7.84 -6.81
CA GLU A 38 -7.44 -6.55 -6.27
C GLU A 38 -7.33 -5.48 -7.34
N SER A 39 -6.81 -5.81 -8.54
CA SER A 39 -6.71 -4.84 -9.64
C SER A 39 -8.09 -4.27 -10.04
N ALA A 40 -9.11 -5.13 -10.06
CA ALA A 40 -10.46 -4.79 -10.44
C ALA A 40 -11.20 -4.03 -9.34
N ASP A 41 -11.08 -4.48 -8.09
CA ASP A 41 -11.73 -3.85 -6.93
C ASP A 41 -11.14 -2.46 -6.66
N LEU A 42 -9.81 -2.33 -6.68
CA LEU A 42 -9.14 -1.04 -6.52
C LEU A 42 -9.55 -0.03 -7.60
N SER A 43 -9.63 -0.49 -8.86
CA SER A 43 -10.05 0.36 -9.99
C SER A 43 -11.50 0.83 -9.88
N ARG A 44 -12.36 0.06 -9.22
CA ARG A 44 -13.77 0.40 -8.99
C ARG A 44 -13.93 1.41 -7.86
N GLU A 45 -13.08 1.34 -6.84
CA GLU A 45 -13.23 2.12 -5.61
C GLU A 45 -12.45 3.45 -5.61
N ILE A 46 -11.41 3.57 -6.44
CA ILE A 46 -10.48 4.70 -6.42
C ILE A 46 -11.15 6.07 -6.61
N ASP A 47 -12.11 6.19 -7.52
CA ASP A 47 -12.76 7.47 -7.81
C ASP A 47 -13.54 7.97 -6.58
N ALA A 48 -14.25 7.07 -5.89
CA ALA A 48 -14.95 7.37 -4.65
C ALA A 48 -13.98 7.66 -3.48
N ALA A 49 -12.83 6.98 -3.45
CA ALA A 49 -11.80 7.23 -2.44
C ALA A 49 -11.21 8.62 -2.56
N ILE A 50 -10.89 9.04 -3.79
CA ILE A 50 -10.36 10.37 -4.04
C ILE A 50 -11.40 11.43 -3.71
N GLU A 51 -12.68 11.21 -4.06
CA GLU A 51 -13.75 12.14 -3.70
C GLU A 51 -13.84 12.33 -2.18
N LYS A 52 -13.89 11.23 -1.42
CA LYS A 52 -13.97 11.27 0.06
C LYS A 52 -12.71 11.88 0.69
N ALA A 53 -11.53 11.48 0.24
CA ALA A 53 -10.28 12.01 0.74
C ALA A 53 -10.14 13.50 0.44
N SER A 54 -10.53 13.95 -0.76
CA SER A 54 -10.49 15.38 -1.12
C SER A 54 -11.38 16.24 -0.24
N ALA A 55 -12.49 15.69 0.28
CA ALA A 55 -13.36 16.38 1.23
C ALA A 55 -12.77 16.46 2.65
N LEU A 56 -12.02 15.42 3.08
CA LEU A 56 -11.47 15.31 4.44
C LEU A 56 -10.07 15.91 4.59
N CYS A 57 -9.22 15.73 3.58
CA CYS A 57 -7.82 16.08 3.55
C CYS A 57 -7.47 16.68 2.17
N PRO A 58 -7.85 17.94 1.92
CA PRO A 58 -7.76 18.54 0.60
C PRO A 58 -6.31 18.64 0.12
N SER A 59 -6.08 18.28 -1.14
CA SER A 59 -4.79 18.39 -1.82
C SER A 59 -4.97 18.53 -3.33
N GLN A 60 -3.94 19.01 -4.02
CA GLN A 60 -3.87 18.97 -5.48
C GLN A 60 -3.32 17.61 -5.88
N LEU A 61 -4.18 16.59 -5.87
CA LEU A 61 -3.80 15.20 -6.13
C LEU A 61 -3.53 14.98 -7.61
N ARG A 62 -2.43 14.28 -7.89
CA ARG A 62 -2.17 13.56 -9.14
C ARG A 62 -1.96 12.10 -8.81
N ALA A 63 -2.85 11.23 -9.27
CA ALA A 63 -2.74 9.79 -9.10
C ALA A 63 -2.39 9.12 -10.43
N THR A 64 -1.44 8.19 -10.41
CA THR A 64 -1.02 7.37 -11.57
C THR A 64 -1.03 5.90 -11.17
N PHE A 65 -1.54 5.03 -12.03
CA PHE A 65 -1.73 3.60 -11.77
C PHE A 65 -0.88 2.80 -12.75
N LEU A 66 0.02 1.96 -12.25
CA LEU A 66 1.00 1.24 -13.05
C LEU A 66 1.09 -0.23 -12.64
N GLY A 67 1.15 -1.13 -13.62
CA GLY A 67 1.60 -2.49 -13.36
C GLY A 67 3.13 -2.54 -13.22
N ILE A 68 3.68 -3.54 -12.53
CA ILE A 68 5.14 -3.70 -12.43
C ILE A 68 5.76 -3.95 -13.82
N GLN A 69 5.34 -5.02 -14.51
CA GLN A 69 5.79 -5.35 -15.87
C GLN A 69 4.62 -5.63 -16.84
N GLY A 70 3.41 -5.86 -16.33
CA GLY A 70 2.20 -6.07 -17.14
C GLY A 70 1.19 -4.94 -17.04
N THR A 71 -0.03 -5.25 -17.46
CA THR A 71 -1.21 -4.39 -17.44
C THR A 71 -2.44 -5.25 -17.13
N TRP A 72 -3.51 -4.64 -16.63
CA TRP A 72 -4.78 -5.29 -16.38
C TRP A 72 -5.87 -4.69 -17.28
N PRO A 73 -6.42 -5.45 -18.24
CA PRO A 73 -7.52 -4.98 -19.08
C PRO A 73 -8.73 -4.52 -18.26
N ASP A 74 -9.44 -3.51 -18.73
CA ASP A 74 -10.64 -2.95 -18.08
C ASP A 74 -10.41 -2.41 -16.65
N THR A 75 -9.16 -2.10 -16.30
CA THR A 75 -8.78 -1.47 -15.03
C THR A 75 -8.04 -0.15 -15.26
N LYS A 76 -7.63 0.54 -14.19
CA LYS A 76 -6.77 1.73 -14.27
C LYS A 76 -5.30 1.37 -14.58
N PHE A 77 -4.91 0.09 -14.52
CA PHE A 77 -3.53 -0.36 -14.71
C PHE A 77 -3.26 -0.71 -16.18
N ASP A 78 -3.36 0.27 -17.07
CA ASP A 78 -3.21 0.11 -18.52
C ASP A 78 -1.77 0.31 -19.04
N GLN A 79 -0.82 0.60 -18.14
CA GLN A 79 0.59 0.77 -18.45
C GLN A 79 1.48 0.17 -17.35
N SER A 80 2.67 -0.32 -17.73
CA SER A 80 3.68 -0.76 -16.76
C SER A 80 4.60 0.38 -16.32
N VAL A 81 5.26 0.24 -15.17
CA VAL A 81 6.26 1.21 -14.67
C VAL A 81 7.35 1.47 -15.70
N SER A 82 7.92 0.42 -16.30
CA SER A 82 8.98 0.58 -17.31
C SER A 82 8.47 1.34 -18.54
N ASN A 83 7.29 1.00 -19.06
CA ASN A 83 6.73 1.67 -20.23
C ASN A 83 6.42 3.14 -19.94
N TYR A 84 5.91 3.45 -18.75
CA TYR A 84 5.67 4.82 -18.31
C TYR A 84 6.97 5.63 -18.29
N LEU A 85 7.99 5.12 -17.60
CA LEU A 85 9.26 5.81 -17.44
C LEU A 85 10.01 5.99 -18.77
N ILE A 86 10.00 4.98 -19.63
CA ILE A 86 10.56 5.07 -20.99
C ILE A 86 9.82 6.12 -21.81
N GLY A 87 8.48 6.17 -21.72
CA GLY A 87 7.66 7.21 -22.35
C GLY A 87 7.99 8.62 -21.89
N LYS A 88 8.52 8.78 -20.66
CA LYS A 88 9.04 10.05 -20.12
C LYS A 88 10.50 10.34 -20.50
N GLY A 89 11.11 9.50 -21.33
CA GLY A 89 12.47 9.67 -21.85
C GLY A 89 13.57 8.98 -21.04
N VAL A 90 13.22 8.12 -20.09
CA VAL A 90 14.20 7.33 -19.34
C VAL A 90 14.75 6.22 -20.23
N HIS A 91 16.07 6.11 -20.31
CA HIS A 91 16.70 5.03 -21.07
C HIS A 91 16.45 3.68 -20.38
N GLU A 92 16.01 2.67 -21.15
CA GLU A 92 15.73 1.30 -20.66
C GLU A 92 16.91 0.72 -19.85
N GLY A 93 18.15 0.93 -20.29
CA GLY A 93 19.35 0.43 -19.61
C GLY A 93 19.62 1.05 -18.23
N ASN A 94 18.89 2.09 -17.83
CA ASN A 94 18.97 2.70 -16.50
C ASN A 94 17.96 2.13 -15.50
N LEU A 95 16.97 1.39 -15.99
CA LEU A 95 15.93 0.77 -15.17
C LEU A 95 16.45 -0.52 -14.54
N GLN A 96 16.03 -0.79 -13.31
CA GLN A 96 16.29 -2.08 -12.65
C GLN A 96 15.31 -3.17 -13.05
N ALA A 97 14.16 -2.78 -13.62
CA ALA A 97 13.20 -3.68 -14.23
C ALA A 97 13.87 -4.80 -15.03
N ARG A 98 13.48 -6.05 -14.74
CA ARG A 98 13.93 -7.20 -15.52
C ARG A 98 13.04 -7.36 -16.74
N LYS A 99 13.67 -7.66 -17.89
CA LYS A 99 12.94 -8.14 -19.06
C LYS A 99 12.13 -9.38 -18.67
N PRO A 100 10.94 -9.59 -19.27
CA PRO A 100 10.22 -10.84 -19.14
C PRO A 100 11.15 -12.02 -19.37
N PHE A 101 11.17 -12.94 -18.40
CA PHE A 101 12.06 -14.08 -18.43
C PHE A 101 11.34 -15.30 -17.87
N THR A 102 11.66 -16.45 -18.45
CA THR A 102 11.28 -17.77 -17.94
C THR A 102 12.42 -18.21 -17.02
N GLU A 103 12.14 -18.66 -15.80
CA GLU A 103 13.20 -19.15 -14.90
C GLU A 103 13.91 -20.38 -15.49
N ALA A 104 15.06 -20.74 -14.90
CA ALA A 104 15.91 -21.84 -15.36
C ALA A 104 15.23 -23.22 -15.40
N ASP A 105 14.08 -23.38 -14.75
CA ASP A 105 13.26 -24.61 -14.79
C ASP A 105 12.28 -24.67 -15.99
N GLY A 106 12.27 -23.66 -16.85
CA GLY A 106 11.44 -23.61 -18.06
C GLY A 106 9.99 -23.20 -17.82
N ARG A 107 9.67 -22.63 -16.65
CA ARG A 107 8.32 -22.16 -16.31
C ARG A 107 8.22 -20.63 -16.31
N ASP A 108 7.05 -20.11 -16.70
CA ASP A 108 6.70 -18.69 -16.55
C ASP A 108 6.33 -18.49 -15.08
N HIS A 109 7.35 -18.24 -14.24
CA HIS A 109 7.10 -17.73 -12.90
C HIS A 109 6.59 -16.31 -13.05
N ALA A 110 5.69 -15.88 -12.17
CA ALA A 110 5.22 -14.50 -12.20
C ALA A 110 6.41 -13.52 -12.07
N GLY A 111 7.52 -13.89 -11.41
CA GLY A 111 8.88 -13.52 -11.77
C GLY A 111 9.09 -12.00 -11.85
N ASN A 112 9.35 -11.46 -13.04
CA ASN A 112 9.53 -10.01 -13.19
C ASN A 112 8.26 -9.19 -12.95
N LYS A 113 7.06 -9.80 -12.96
CA LYS A 113 5.78 -9.16 -12.63
C LYS A 113 5.65 -8.88 -11.15
N GLU A 114 6.41 -9.58 -10.30
CA GLU A 114 6.40 -9.48 -8.83
C GLU A 114 7.58 -8.67 -8.26
N ASP A 115 8.39 -8.05 -9.14
CA ASP A 115 9.58 -7.25 -8.78
C ASP A 115 9.23 -5.88 -8.13
N LEU A 116 8.46 -5.92 -7.05
CA LEU A 116 7.95 -4.76 -6.30
C LEU A 116 9.08 -3.81 -5.92
N CYS A 117 10.17 -4.32 -5.36
CA CYS A 117 11.27 -3.46 -4.92
C CYS A 117 11.94 -2.72 -6.08
N ARG A 118 12.08 -3.36 -7.26
CA ARG A 118 12.67 -2.72 -8.44
C ARG A 118 11.74 -1.66 -9.01
N ALA A 119 10.44 -1.94 -9.06
CA ALA A 119 9.43 -0.97 -9.48
C ALA A 119 9.41 0.27 -8.56
N VAL A 120 9.55 0.07 -7.24
CA VAL A 120 9.70 1.17 -6.28
C VAL A 120 10.97 1.96 -6.54
N ILE A 121 12.12 1.31 -6.74
CA ILE A 121 13.40 1.98 -7.01
C ILE A 121 13.33 2.83 -8.28
N ASP A 122 12.83 2.26 -9.37
CA ASP A 122 12.74 2.94 -10.66
C ASP A 122 11.78 4.14 -10.59
N THR A 123 10.62 3.96 -9.96
CA THR A 123 9.65 5.05 -9.72
C THR A 123 10.25 6.16 -8.86
N CYS A 124 10.93 5.83 -7.76
CA CYS A 124 11.57 6.84 -6.90
C CYS A 124 12.56 7.71 -7.67
N LYS A 125 13.40 7.10 -8.52
CA LYS A 125 14.48 7.77 -9.25
C LYS A 125 14.00 8.59 -10.43
N TYR A 126 13.02 8.07 -11.17
CA TYR A 126 12.77 8.54 -12.53
C TYR A 126 11.35 9.02 -12.80
N TYR A 127 10.42 8.84 -11.87
CA TYR A 127 9.07 9.37 -12.04
C TYR A 127 9.08 10.90 -12.13
N ASP A 128 8.13 11.47 -12.89
CA ASP A 128 8.05 12.89 -13.20
C ASP A 128 7.43 13.72 -12.05
N TRP A 129 7.89 13.50 -10.81
CA TRP A 129 7.38 14.13 -9.59
C TRP A 129 7.24 15.66 -9.76
N ARG A 130 6.06 16.20 -9.43
CA ARG A 130 5.82 17.65 -9.48
C ARG A 130 6.75 18.36 -8.48
N PRO A 131 7.25 19.56 -8.82
CA PRO A 131 8.06 20.34 -7.90
C PRO A 131 7.36 20.54 -6.55
N ALA A 132 8.09 20.29 -5.46
CA ALA A 132 7.61 20.38 -4.08
C ALA A 132 6.38 19.51 -3.72
N ALA A 133 5.97 18.57 -4.58
CA ALA A 133 4.92 17.63 -4.26
C ALA A 133 5.34 16.71 -3.10
N ARG A 134 4.37 16.36 -2.25
CA ARG A 134 4.45 15.14 -1.44
C ARG A 134 4.46 13.96 -2.40
N ARG A 135 5.40 13.04 -2.19
CA ARG A 135 5.65 11.90 -3.08
C ARG A 135 5.28 10.63 -2.35
N THR A 136 4.31 9.91 -2.90
CA THR A 136 3.82 8.69 -2.31
C THR A 136 3.81 7.58 -3.35
N ILE A 137 4.23 6.39 -2.93
CA ILE A 137 4.00 5.15 -3.66
C ILE A 137 3.09 4.27 -2.81
N PHE A 138 2.04 3.71 -3.41
CA PHE A 138 1.27 2.60 -2.83
C PHE A 138 1.53 1.37 -3.66
N VAL A 139 2.20 0.37 -3.09
CA VAL A 139 2.69 -0.81 -3.82
C VAL A 139 1.98 -2.07 -3.33
N LEU A 140 1.46 -2.88 -4.25
CA LEU A 140 0.60 -4.03 -3.96
C LEU A 140 1.18 -5.31 -4.58
N GLY A 141 1.26 -6.37 -3.79
CA GLY A 141 1.48 -7.74 -4.24
C GLY A 141 1.05 -8.73 -3.16
N ASP A 142 1.27 -10.01 -3.35
CA ASP A 142 0.83 -11.08 -2.44
C ASP A 142 1.97 -12.04 -2.03
N GLU A 143 3.08 -12.02 -2.78
CA GLU A 143 4.26 -12.86 -2.57
C GLU A 143 5.56 -12.06 -2.32
N GLY A 144 6.72 -12.70 -2.46
CA GLY A 144 8.04 -12.09 -2.28
C GLY A 144 8.30 -10.89 -3.21
N MET A 145 8.86 -9.80 -2.67
CA MET A 145 8.98 -8.51 -3.38
C MET A 145 10.17 -8.39 -4.37
N GLU A 146 10.82 -9.50 -4.70
CA GLU A 146 11.92 -9.61 -5.68
C GLU A 146 11.80 -10.99 -6.34
N GLY A 147 11.11 -11.03 -7.48
CA GLY A 147 10.87 -12.26 -8.24
C GLY A 147 9.72 -13.14 -7.76
N GLY A 148 8.91 -12.68 -6.79
CA GLY A 148 7.82 -13.48 -6.23
C GLY A 148 8.27 -14.51 -5.21
N GLY A 149 7.42 -15.51 -5.02
CA GLY A 149 7.72 -16.70 -4.26
C GLY A 149 7.48 -16.57 -2.76
N GLY A 150 7.11 -17.70 -2.18
CA GLY A 150 6.77 -17.81 -0.77
C GLY A 150 7.95 -18.00 0.18
N THR A 151 9.21 -18.00 -0.30
CA THR A 151 10.42 -18.16 0.53
C THR A 151 11.27 -16.90 0.50
N LEU A 152 11.56 -16.33 1.67
CA LEU A 152 12.37 -15.12 1.74
C LEU A 152 13.84 -15.40 1.42
N THR A 153 14.36 -14.79 0.36
CA THR A 153 15.77 -14.91 -0.05
C THR A 153 16.62 -13.74 0.44
N ASN A 154 17.93 -13.94 0.57
CA ASN A 154 18.86 -12.84 0.87
C ASN A 154 18.87 -11.76 -0.24
N ALA A 155 18.62 -12.14 -1.49
CA ALA A 155 18.52 -11.20 -2.60
C ALA A 155 17.31 -10.27 -2.40
N ALA A 156 16.16 -10.81 -2.00
CA ALA A 156 14.98 -10.02 -1.67
C ALA A 156 15.24 -9.04 -0.51
N ILE A 157 15.89 -9.49 0.57
CA ILE A 157 16.24 -8.62 1.72
C ILE A 157 17.18 -7.48 1.28
N MET A 158 18.21 -7.79 0.50
CA MET A 158 19.15 -6.78 0.00
C MET A 158 18.45 -5.78 -0.92
N LYS A 159 17.59 -6.27 -1.82
CA LYS A 159 16.86 -5.42 -2.75
C LYS A 159 15.85 -4.52 -2.04
N ASN A 160 15.15 -5.04 -1.04
CA ASN A 160 14.25 -4.22 -0.22
C ASN A 160 15.02 -3.15 0.58
N SER A 161 16.22 -3.47 1.08
CA SER A 161 17.09 -2.47 1.72
C SER A 161 17.53 -1.37 0.75
N GLU A 162 17.79 -1.72 -0.51
CA GLU A 162 18.06 -0.74 -1.57
C GLU A 162 16.83 0.14 -1.84
N ALA A 163 15.64 -0.46 -1.95
CA ALA A 163 14.39 0.26 -2.17
C ALA A 163 14.11 1.28 -1.06
N ILE A 164 14.27 0.89 0.20
CA ILE A 164 14.15 1.78 1.37
C ILE A 164 15.13 2.95 1.26
N THR A 165 16.41 2.66 1.00
CA THR A 165 17.46 3.70 0.90
C THR A 165 17.15 4.69 -0.23
N VAL A 166 16.70 4.19 -1.38
CA VAL A 166 16.32 5.02 -2.53
C VAL A 166 15.08 5.86 -2.21
N ALA A 167 14.03 5.27 -1.64
CA ALA A 167 12.82 6.00 -1.27
C ALA A 167 13.10 7.11 -0.24
N GLN A 168 13.88 6.80 0.81
CA GLN A 168 14.32 7.78 1.82
C GLN A 168 15.10 8.94 1.17
N SER A 169 16.10 8.65 0.33
CA SER A 169 16.91 9.69 -0.33
C SER A 169 16.11 10.55 -1.30
N HIS A 170 15.00 10.05 -1.84
CA HIS A 170 14.10 10.79 -2.74
C HIS A 170 12.90 11.40 -2.01
N GLY A 171 12.80 11.26 -0.68
CA GLY A 171 11.70 11.77 0.13
C GLY A 171 10.35 11.16 -0.25
N VAL A 172 10.35 9.90 -0.69
CA VAL A 172 9.15 9.16 -1.10
C VAL A 172 8.67 8.31 0.08
N LYS A 173 7.40 8.48 0.42
CA LYS A 173 6.71 7.64 1.41
C LYS A 173 6.13 6.42 0.70
N VAL A 174 6.46 5.20 1.14
CA VAL A 174 5.96 3.96 0.54
C VAL A 174 4.95 3.31 1.47
N TYR A 175 3.76 3.04 0.95
CA TYR A 175 2.76 2.19 1.59
C TYR A 175 2.76 0.85 0.88
N THR A 176 2.62 -0.23 1.63
CA THR A 176 2.67 -1.57 1.06
C THR A 176 1.36 -2.28 1.35
N TYR A 177 0.84 -3.03 0.39
CA TYR A 177 -0.26 -3.96 0.56
C TYR A 177 0.23 -5.37 0.26
N GLN A 178 0.07 -6.27 1.22
CA GLN A 178 0.22 -7.70 0.99
C GLN A 178 -1.17 -8.34 0.89
N GLY A 179 -1.53 -8.80 -0.31
CA GLY A 179 -2.80 -9.44 -0.63
C GLY A 179 -2.89 -10.89 -0.19
N THR A 180 -3.93 -11.56 -0.66
CA THR A 180 -4.15 -12.98 -0.37
C THR A 180 -3.32 -13.83 -1.33
N PRO A 181 -2.33 -14.60 -0.83
CA PRO A 181 -1.50 -15.39 -1.72
C PRO A 181 -2.24 -16.60 -2.28
N ASP A 182 -1.84 -17.04 -3.47
CA ASP A 182 -2.31 -18.28 -4.04
C ASP A 182 -1.62 -19.51 -3.42
N ASP A 183 -2.08 -19.92 -2.24
CA ASP A 183 -1.51 -21.06 -1.50
C ASP A 183 -1.97 -22.45 -2.02
N ARG A 184 -2.59 -22.52 -3.21
CA ARG A 184 -3.03 -23.79 -3.81
C ARG A 184 -1.84 -24.75 -3.96
N PRO A 185 -2.00 -26.07 -3.74
CA PRO A 185 -0.90 -27.03 -3.85
C PRO A 185 -0.19 -27.06 -5.21
N GLU A 186 -0.89 -26.64 -6.26
CA GLU A 186 -0.38 -26.57 -7.63
C GLU A 186 0.44 -25.29 -7.88
N ASN A 187 0.31 -24.26 -7.05
CA ASN A 187 1.15 -23.06 -7.14
C ASN A 187 2.56 -23.40 -6.63
N HIS A 188 3.56 -23.17 -7.48
CA HIS A 188 4.95 -23.39 -7.15
C HIS A 188 5.52 -22.30 -6.25
N ASP A 189 4.93 -21.11 -6.30
CA ASP A 189 5.35 -19.93 -5.56
C ASP A 189 4.63 -19.79 -4.21
N ARG A 190 3.73 -20.72 -3.89
CA ARG A 190 3.01 -20.79 -2.62
C ARG A 190 3.94 -20.70 -1.40
N PHE A 191 3.40 -20.21 -0.29
CA PHE A 191 4.13 -20.21 0.97
C PHE A 191 4.36 -21.63 1.49
N PRO A 192 5.62 -22.07 1.71
CA PRO A 192 5.90 -23.41 2.22
C PRO A 192 5.38 -23.62 3.65
N SER A 193 5.26 -22.52 4.41
CA SER A 193 4.73 -22.51 5.76
C SER A 193 4.28 -21.11 6.17
N ILE A 194 3.46 -21.03 7.23
CA ILE A 194 3.10 -19.75 7.86
C ILE A 194 4.34 -18.96 8.29
N ALA A 195 5.40 -19.64 8.76
CA ALA A 195 6.62 -18.98 9.18
C ALA A 195 7.38 -18.34 8.01
N GLU A 196 7.31 -18.91 6.81
CA GLU A 196 7.88 -18.26 5.61
C GLU A 196 7.03 -17.08 5.17
N ARG A 197 5.70 -17.19 5.25
CA ARG A 197 4.79 -16.07 5.02
C ARG A 197 5.09 -14.91 5.95
N ASP A 198 5.25 -15.17 7.25
CA ASP A 198 5.58 -14.15 8.24
C ASP A 198 6.92 -13.45 7.95
N LYS A 199 7.89 -14.15 7.36
CA LYS A 199 9.17 -13.54 6.95
C LYS A 199 8.97 -12.58 5.77
N VAL A 200 8.19 -12.97 4.77
CA VAL A 200 7.86 -12.08 3.65
C VAL A 200 7.04 -10.89 4.12
N THR A 201 6.01 -11.10 4.97
CA THR A 201 5.22 -10.03 5.58
C THR A 201 6.08 -9.00 6.31
N LYS A 202 7.11 -9.44 7.05
CA LYS A 202 8.05 -8.53 7.71
C LYS A 202 8.79 -7.63 6.74
N GLU A 203 9.05 -8.08 5.52
CA GLU A 203 9.71 -7.25 4.51
C GLU A 203 8.77 -6.19 3.93
N TYR A 204 7.47 -6.49 3.74
CA TYR A 204 6.45 -5.49 3.41
C TYR A 204 6.38 -4.41 4.50
N GLN A 205 6.28 -4.84 5.77
CA GLN A 205 6.29 -3.95 6.94
C GLN A 205 7.55 -3.09 6.97
N ARG A 206 8.72 -3.70 6.76
CA ARG A 206 10.00 -3.01 6.77
C ARG A 206 10.09 -1.92 5.70
N LEU A 207 9.61 -2.19 4.48
CA LEU A 207 9.60 -1.19 3.40
C LEU A 207 8.70 0.01 3.75
N ALA A 208 7.49 -0.28 4.22
CA ALA A 208 6.54 0.78 4.55
C ALA A 208 7.03 1.63 5.73
N GLU A 209 7.37 1.00 6.85
CA GLU A 209 7.70 1.68 8.10
C GLU A 209 9.00 2.48 7.97
N GLN A 210 10.03 1.94 7.30
CA GLN A 210 11.31 2.67 7.15
C GLN A 210 11.23 3.84 6.16
N THR A 211 10.18 3.92 5.35
CA THR A 211 9.94 5.07 4.46
C THR A 211 8.86 6.02 5.02
N GLY A 212 8.38 5.76 6.24
CA GLY A 212 7.39 6.58 6.93
C GLY A 212 5.94 6.36 6.46
N GLY A 213 5.67 5.27 5.74
CA GLY A 213 4.33 4.83 5.36
C GLY A 213 3.80 3.74 6.29
N ARG A 214 2.77 3.03 5.84
CA ARG A 214 2.08 1.98 6.60
C ARG A 214 1.91 0.70 5.80
N PRO A 215 2.07 -0.48 6.43
CA PRO A 215 1.74 -1.74 5.81
C PRO A 215 0.26 -2.09 5.98
N TYR A 216 -0.32 -2.64 4.93
CA TYR A 216 -1.68 -3.17 4.86
C TYR A 216 -1.60 -4.67 4.58
N ILE A 217 -1.83 -5.51 5.58
CA ILE A 217 -1.64 -6.97 5.45
C ILE A 217 -3.01 -7.64 5.41
N TYR A 218 -3.40 -8.12 4.23
CA TYR A 218 -4.69 -8.75 3.94
C TYR A 218 -4.47 -10.13 3.32
N THR A 219 -3.81 -11.00 4.09
CA THR A 219 -3.52 -12.39 3.66
C THR A 219 -4.76 -13.31 3.68
N THR A 220 -5.94 -12.76 3.99
CA THR A 220 -7.24 -13.43 3.87
C THR A 220 -8.30 -12.41 3.43
N GLY A 221 -8.77 -12.53 2.19
CA GLY A 221 -9.77 -11.64 1.59
C GLY A 221 -9.17 -10.34 1.06
N ILE A 222 -10.04 -9.47 0.55
CA ILE A 222 -9.66 -8.19 -0.07
C ILE A 222 -9.92 -7.05 0.91
N ALA A 223 -9.01 -6.07 0.96
CA ALA A 223 -9.24 -4.87 1.75
C ALA A 223 -10.43 -4.06 1.25
N ASN A 224 -10.96 -3.22 2.13
CA ASN A 224 -11.79 -2.10 1.70
C ASN A 224 -10.87 -1.00 1.15
N PHE A 225 -10.61 -1.02 -0.16
CA PHE A 225 -9.66 -0.10 -0.79
C PHE A 225 -10.11 1.36 -0.66
N LEU A 226 -11.41 1.62 -0.58
CA LEU A 226 -11.96 2.94 -0.29
C LEU A 226 -11.40 3.51 1.03
N LEU A 227 -11.38 2.71 2.11
CA LEU A 227 -10.82 3.13 3.39
C LEU A 227 -9.30 3.22 3.35
N VAL A 228 -8.63 2.22 2.78
CA VAL A 228 -7.16 2.19 2.67
C VAL A 228 -6.63 3.41 1.91
N LEU A 229 -7.21 3.71 0.75
CA LEU A 229 -6.81 4.85 -0.06
C LEU A 229 -7.11 6.18 0.64
N GLN A 230 -8.23 6.29 1.35
CA GLN A 230 -8.54 7.50 2.12
C GLN A 230 -7.49 7.75 3.20
N GLU A 231 -7.07 6.71 3.93
CA GLU A 231 -6.00 6.81 4.93
C GLU A 231 -4.67 7.21 4.29
N ILE A 232 -4.28 6.55 3.18
CA ILE A 232 -3.05 6.85 2.46
C ILE A 232 -3.02 8.30 2.00
N LEU A 233 -4.11 8.78 1.38
CA LEU A 233 -4.20 10.14 0.84
C LEU A 233 -4.07 11.19 1.96
N CYS A 234 -4.70 10.97 3.11
CA CYS A 234 -4.61 11.89 4.23
C CYS A 234 -3.24 11.84 4.93
N ASP A 235 -2.70 10.65 5.19
CA ASP A 235 -1.38 10.47 5.83
C ASP A 235 -0.24 10.98 4.92
N SER A 236 -0.42 10.91 3.60
CA SER A 236 0.55 11.40 2.61
C SER A 236 0.74 12.93 2.60
N LEU A 237 -0.18 13.69 3.20
CA LEU A 237 0.01 15.15 3.33
C LEU A 237 1.14 15.49 4.32
N ILE A 238 1.44 14.56 5.22
CA ILE A 238 2.53 14.64 6.19
C ILE A 238 3.80 14.07 5.52
N PRO A 239 4.92 14.83 5.48
CA PRO A 239 6.18 14.32 4.93
C PRO A 239 6.64 13.04 5.64
N PRO A 240 7.46 12.20 4.98
CA PRO A 240 7.96 10.97 5.57
C PRO A 240 8.78 11.25 6.83
N VAL A 241 8.49 10.51 7.90
CA VAL A 241 9.30 10.50 9.12
C VAL A 241 10.25 9.32 8.98
N ILE A 242 11.50 9.62 8.63
CA ILE A 242 12.53 8.58 8.45
C ILE A 242 13.02 8.16 9.84
N PRO A 243 12.98 6.86 10.20
CA PRO A 243 13.52 6.40 11.47
C PRO A 243 15.01 6.74 11.58
N ASP A 244 15.41 7.43 12.65
CA ASP A 244 16.82 7.70 12.91
C ASP A 244 17.51 6.43 13.45
N HIS A 245 18.14 5.68 12.53
CA HIS A 245 18.90 4.47 12.89
C HIS A 245 20.24 4.78 13.58
N HIS A 246 20.70 6.03 13.63
CA HIS A 246 21.84 6.42 14.48
C HIS A 246 21.47 6.46 15.96
N HIS A 247 20.18 6.31 16.30
CA HIS A 247 19.66 6.25 17.66
C HIS A 247 18.92 4.93 17.90
N ALA A 248 19.47 3.79 17.44
CA ALA A 248 18.93 2.45 17.70
C ALA A 248 18.90 2.05 19.22
N HIS A 249 19.24 2.98 20.10
CA HIS A 249 18.94 2.95 21.54
C HIS A 249 18.20 4.22 21.99
N GLY A 250 17.24 4.70 21.21
CA GLY A 250 16.25 5.68 21.65
C GLY A 250 15.61 5.16 22.92
N GLU A 251 15.91 5.83 24.02
CA GLU A 251 15.75 5.31 25.37
C GLU A 251 14.33 4.79 25.58
N CYS A 252 14.19 3.62 26.22
CA CYS A 252 12.94 3.09 26.76
C CYS A 252 12.12 4.18 27.53
N ARG A 253 12.81 5.24 27.96
CA ARG A 253 12.31 6.48 28.56
C ARG A 253 11.31 7.26 27.71
N ASP A 254 11.48 7.36 26.38
CA ASP A 254 10.55 8.10 25.51
C ASP A 254 9.26 7.31 25.29
N VAL A 255 9.36 6.00 25.12
CA VAL A 255 8.19 5.10 25.08
C VAL A 255 7.45 5.12 26.41
N CYS A 256 8.17 5.07 27.55
CA CYS A 256 7.57 5.23 28.87
C CYS A 256 6.96 6.62 29.10
N GLY A 257 7.50 7.67 28.49
CA GLY A 257 6.96 9.03 28.52
C GLY A 257 5.66 9.16 27.72
N GLN A 258 5.56 8.46 26.57
CA GLN A 258 4.36 8.42 25.74
C GLN A 258 3.29 7.44 26.23
N LEU A 259 3.64 6.51 27.13
CA LEU A 259 2.72 5.52 27.69
C LEU A 259 1.55 6.17 28.45
N SER A 260 1.78 7.26 29.18
CA SER A 260 0.70 7.99 29.88
C SER A 260 -0.31 8.63 28.91
N PRO A 261 0.11 9.40 27.90
CA PRO A 261 -0.78 9.86 26.84
C PRO A 261 -1.54 8.73 26.13
N ILE A 262 -0.87 7.62 25.81
CA ILE A 262 -1.48 6.46 25.15
C ILE A 262 -2.55 5.81 26.05
N ILE A 263 -2.23 5.54 27.32
CA ILE A 263 -3.19 5.01 28.31
C ILE A 263 -4.38 5.96 28.46
N CYS A 264 -4.15 7.27 28.49
CA CYS A 264 -5.23 8.26 28.60
C CYS A 264 -6.17 8.19 27.39
N THR A 265 -5.62 8.04 26.18
CA THR A 265 -6.41 7.86 24.95
C THR A 265 -7.20 6.55 24.96
N VAL A 266 -6.57 5.44 25.38
CA VAL A 266 -7.23 4.14 25.51
C VAL A 266 -8.36 4.20 26.53
N ASN A 267 -8.16 4.85 27.68
CA ASN A 267 -9.19 5.02 28.69
C ASN A 267 -10.35 5.89 28.19
N LYS A 268 -10.07 6.96 27.45
CA LYS A 268 -11.12 7.76 26.80
C LYS A 268 -11.91 6.95 25.78
N LEU A 269 -11.23 6.12 24.99
CA LEU A 269 -11.90 5.23 24.04
C LEU A 269 -12.77 4.20 24.76
N ALA A 270 -12.25 3.60 25.84
CA ALA A 270 -13.02 2.70 26.69
C ALA A 270 -14.24 3.38 27.31
N ASP A 271 -14.12 4.62 27.79
CA ASP A 271 -15.25 5.41 28.30
C ASP A 271 -16.28 5.72 27.21
N ILE A 272 -15.85 6.01 25.98
CA ILE A 272 -16.75 6.21 24.85
C ILE A 272 -17.49 4.92 24.52
N ILE A 273 -16.79 3.79 24.49
CA ILE A 273 -17.39 2.46 24.26
C ILE A 273 -18.38 2.12 25.38
N ASN A 274 -18.02 2.34 26.65
CA ASN A 274 -18.91 2.10 27.78
C ASN A 274 -20.15 2.99 27.72
N LYS A 275 -20.00 4.28 27.38
CA LYS A 275 -21.15 5.18 27.18
C LYS A 275 -22.04 4.74 26.01
N ALA A 276 -21.45 4.22 24.94
CA ALA A 276 -22.20 3.67 23.82
C ALA A 276 -22.97 2.41 24.26
N ILE A 277 -22.34 1.51 25.03
CA ILE A 277 -22.98 0.33 25.61
C ILE A 277 -24.11 0.72 26.56
N ASP A 278 -23.89 1.67 27.47
CA ASP A 278 -24.91 2.16 28.41
C ASP A 278 -26.08 2.81 27.68
N ALA A 279 -25.81 3.56 26.61
CA ALA A 279 -26.85 4.14 25.75
C ALA A 279 -27.63 3.07 24.97
N CYS A 280 -26.98 1.96 24.61
CA CYS A 280 -27.61 0.85 23.89
C CYS A 280 -28.39 -0.11 24.81
N CYS A 281 -27.89 -0.37 26.02
CA CYS A 281 -28.43 -1.42 26.88
C CYS A 281 -29.14 -0.88 28.14
N GLY A 282 -29.08 0.43 28.41
CA GLY A 282 -29.82 1.12 29.47
C GLY A 282 -29.38 0.75 30.89
N THR A 283 -29.07 1.71 31.75
CA THR A 283 -28.83 1.42 33.17
C THR A 283 -30.17 1.30 33.90
N ASP A 284 -30.68 0.08 34.09
CA ASP A 284 -31.78 -0.17 35.03
C ASP A 284 -31.20 -0.40 36.43
N PRO A 285 -31.38 0.51 37.40
CA PRO A 285 -30.96 0.27 38.76
C PRO A 285 -32.13 -0.40 39.49
N HIS A 286 -32.31 -1.71 39.33
CA HIS A 286 -32.95 -2.63 40.30
C HIS A 286 -33.25 -3.98 39.64
N SER A 287 -32.38 -4.98 39.85
CA SER A 287 -32.74 -6.34 40.26
C SER A 287 -31.56 -7.30 40.13
N SER A 288 -31.35 -8.05 41.20
CA SER A 288 -30.54 -9.26 41.27
C SER A 288 -31.07 -10.33 40.30
N GLU A 289 -30.13 -11.10 39.75
CA GLU A 289 -30.26 -12.34 38.95
C GLU A 289 -30.21 -12.19 37.40
N ILE A 290 -29.14 -12.76 36.83
CA ILE A 290 -28.84 -12.91 35.39
C ILE A 290 -29.79 -13.97 34.80
N PRO A 291 -30.41 -13.75 33.61
CA PRO A 291 -29.81 -14.21 32.36
C PRO A 291 -29.82 -13.17 31.22
N ALA A 292 -28.63 -12.94 30.65
CA ALA A 292 -28.30 -12.42 29.32
C ALA A 292 -29.46 -11.78 28.52
N ALA A 293 -29.65 -10.47 28.70
CA ALA A 293 -30.42 -9.67 27.75
C ALA A 293 -29.62 -9.51 26.45
N ARG A 294 -30.18 -9.99 25.34
CA ARG A 294 -29.68 -9.76 23.98
C ARG A 294 -29.67 -8.26 23.71
N CYS A 295 -28.49 -7.62 23.64
CA CYS A 295 -28.42 -6.25 23.14
C CYS A 295 -28.81 -6.26 21.65
N SER A 296 -29.92 -5.62 21.32
CA SER A 296 -30.42 -5.39 19.96
C SER A 296 -30.32 -3.90 19.68
N CYS A 297 -29.29 -3.50 18.94
CA CYS A 297 -29.25 -2.16 18.35
C CYS A 297 -30.19 -2.16 17.15
N SER A 298 -31.42 -1.71 17.34
CA SER A 298 -32.34 -1.48 16.23
C SER A 298 -32.05 -0.12 15.61
N ASP A 299 -31.77 -0.11 14.31
CA ASP A 299 -31.64 1.10 13.50
C ASP A 299 -32.89 1.98 13.64
N LYS A 300 -32.68 3.23 14.05
CA LYS A 300 -33.64 4.30 13.83
C LYS A 300 -33.05 5.25 12.81
N THR A 301 -33.74 5.27 11.67
CA THR A 301 -33.68 6.22 10.53
C THR A 301 -33.27 7.63 10.90
#